data_AF-A0A257M5A6-F1
#
_entry.id   AF-A0A257M5A6-F1
#
_cell.length_a   1.000
_cell.length_b   1.000
_cell.length_c   1.000
_cell.angle_alpha   90.00
_cell.angle_beta   90.00
_cell.angle_gamma   90.00
#
_symmetry.space_group_name_H-M   'P 1'
#
loop_
_entity.id
_entity.type
_entity.pdbx_description
1 polymer ?
#
loop_
_entity_poly.entity_id
_entity_poly.type
_entity_poly.pdbx_seq_one_letter_code
_entity_poly.pdbx_strand_id
1 'polypeptide(L)'
;MSLPFAPVATLGAAPLVLALVATLAYGVAALPARQDARLPAPALVAGWLLHAVLLALDIGGWGRGEPGARLGFGPVLSLTVWLVLAVHTVESRFVPLPGVRRVLAINGAIVVLLAWAFPGEVRPSISALAPLHWVLGVASYALFGAAVLHATMLDSAARQMRGRSGPVS
;
A
#
# COMPACT_ATOMS: atom_id res chain seq x y z
N MET A 1 -28.93 -11.25 -10.01
CA MET A 1 -28.30 -10.00 -9.55
C MET A 1 -26.81 -10.26 -9.44
N SER A 2 -26.10 -10.14 -10.57
CA SER A 2 -24.65 -10.35 -10.68
C SER A 2 -23.91 -9.14 -10.13
N LEU A 3 -23.15 -9.33 -9.06
CA LEU A 3 -22.36 -8.28 -8.44
C LEU A 3 -21.26 -7.81 -9.42
N PRO A 4 -21.23 -6.53 -9.84
CA PRO A 4 -20.29 -6.01 -10.85
C PRO A 4 -18.83 -5.88 -10.35
N PHE A 5 -18.50 -6.52 -9.23
CA PHE A 5 -17.21 -6.39 -8.51
C PHE A 5 -16.25 -7.55 -8.78
N ALA A 6 -16.62 -8.51 -9.64
CA ALA A 6 -15.80 -9.69 -9.88
C ALA A 6 -14.49 -9.32 -10.62
N PRO A 7 -13.31 -9.69 -10.08
CA PRO A 7 -12.08 -9.62 -10.84
C PRO A 7 -12.18 -10.57 -12.04
N VAL A 8 -11.99 -10.00 -13.22
CA VAL A 8 -11.58 -10.60 -14.51
C VAL A 8 -11.70 -12.14 -14.59
N ALA A 9 -12.69 -12.58 -15.37
CA ALA A 9 -13.05 -13.97 -15.62
C ALA A 9 -11.97 -14.86 -16.29
N THR A 10 -10.77 -14.35 -16.58
CA THR A 10 -9.71 -15.07 -17.30
C THR A 10 -8.62 -15.66 -16.42
N LEU A 11 -8.45 -15.22 -15.16
CA LEU A 11 -7.42 -15.72 -14.22
C LEU A 11 -7.98 -16.62 -13.10
N GLY A 12 -9.28 -16.87 -13.07
CA GLY A 12 -9.94 -17.68 -12.04
C GLY A 12 -9.77 -17.10 -10.63
N ALA A 13 -9.64 -17.98 -9.62
CA ALA A 13 -9.53 -17.56 -8.21
C ALA A 13 -8.13 -17.04 -7.80
N ALA A 14 -7.13 -17.05 -8.69
CA ALA A 14 -5.74 -16.75 -8.33
C ALA A 14 -5.52 -15.32 -7.77
N PRO A 15 -6.09 -14.24 -8.35
CA PRO A 15 -5.96 -12.89 -7.79
C PRO A 15 -6.61 -12.76 -6.40
N LEU A 16 -7.71 -13.49 -6.18
CA LEU A 16 -8.38 -13.54 -4.88
C LEU A 16 -7.51 -14.24 -3.83
N VAL A 17 -6.92 -15.39 -4.18
CA VAL A 17 -5.99 -16.10 -3.29
C VAL A 17 -4.79 -15.22 -2.95
N LEU A 18 -4.19 -14.54 -3.93
CA LEU A 18 -3.09 -13.59 -3.69
C LEU A 18 -3.51 -12.44 -2.77
N ALA A 19 -4.69 -11.86 -2.97
CA ALA A 19 -5.23 -10.82 -2.09
C ALA A 19 -5.40 -11.32 -0.65
N LEU A 20 -6.00 -12.50 -0.46
CA LEU A 20 -6.17 -13.11 0.85
C LEU A 20 -4.82 -13.39 1.54
N VAL A 21 -3.85 -13.95 0.80
CA VAL A 21 -2.51 -14.22 1.36
C VAL A 21 -1.78 -12.91 1.71
N ALA A 22 -1.88 -11.87 0.87
CA ALA A 22 -1.32 -10.56 1.18
C ALA A 22 -1.96 -9.94 2.43
N THR A 23 -3.29 -10.00 2.56
CA THR A 23 -4.04 -9.54 3.73
C THR A 23 -3.63 -10.31 4.98
N LEU A 24 -3.48 -11.64 4.90
CA LEU A 24 -3.02 -12.46 6.01
C LEU A 24 -1.57 -12.12 6.41
N ALA A 25 -0.68 -11.91 5.44
CA ALA A 25 0.70 -11.52 5.71
C ALA A 25 0.79 -10.16 6.43
N TYR A 26 -0.01 -9.18 5.99
CA TYR A 26 -0.17 -7.91 6.72
C TYR A 26 -0.79 -8.10 8.11
N GLY A 27 -1.76 -9.00 8.25
CA GLY A 27 -2.34 -9.37 9.55
C GLY A 27 -1.30 -9.92 10.53
N VAL A 28 -0.44 -10.83 10.06
CA VAL A 28 0.69 -11.36 10.85
C VAL A 28 1.69 -10.25 11.19
N ALA A 29 1.98 -9.36 10.25
CA ALA A 29 2.86 -8.21 10.48
C ALA A 29 2.31 -7.19 11.50
N ALA A 30 0.98 -7.12 11.64
CA ALA A 30 0.27 -6.29 12.58
C ALA A 30 0.19 -6.88 14.00
N LEU A 31 0.63 -8.12 14.21
CA LEU A 31 0.68 -8.71 15.54
C LEU A 31 1.71 -7.95 16.42
N PRO A 32 1.45 -7.81 17.73
CA PRO A 32 2.42 -7.27 18.66
C PRO A 32 3.72 -8.10 18.58
N ALA A 33 4.82 -7.46 18.20
CA ALA A 33 6.11 -8.13 18.25
C ALA A 33 6.50 -8.33 19.70
N ARG A 34 6.46 -9.57 20.18
CA ARG A 34 7.16 -9.97 21.41
C ARG A 34 8.66 -9.90 21.11
N GLN A 35 9.49 -9.70 22.14
CA GLN A 35 10.94 -9.47 21.99
C GLN A 35 11.64 -10.57 21.17
N ASP A 36 11.12 -11.80 21.15
CA ASP A 36 11.67 -12.94 20.39
C ASP A 36 10.94 -13.28 19.07
N ALA A 37 9.92 -12.50 18.69
CA ALA A 37 9.09 -12.82 17.53
C ALA A 37 9.85 -12.56 16.22
N ARG A 38 10.28 -13.63 15.54
CA ARG A 38 11.02 -13.57 14.26
C ARG A 38 10.15 -13.29 13.03
N LEU A 39 8.83 -13.39 13.17
CA LEU A 39 7.88 -13.41 12.04
C LEU A 39 7.31 -12.04 11.61
N PRO A 40 7.10 -11.03 12.49
CA PRO A 40 6.38 -9.80 12.09
C PRO A 40 7.09 -8.97 11.01
N ALA A 41 8.42 -8.90 11.04
CA ALA A 41 9.21 -8.16 10.04
C ALA A 41 9.20 -8.83 8.66
N PRO A 42 9.55 -10.13 8.50
CA PRO A 42 9.48 -10.79 7.20
C PRO A 42 8.04 -10.90 6.67
N ALA A 43 7.03 -11.04 7.54
CA ALA A 43 5.63 -11.03 7.13
C ALA A 43 5.22 -9.71 6.47
N LEU A 44 5.73 -8.57 6.95
CA LEU A 44 5.48 -7.27 6.34
C LEU A 44 6.07 -7.21 4.93
N VAL A 45 7.32 -7.66 4.76
CA VAL A 45 8.00 -7.69 3.46
C VAL A 45 7.27 -8.62 2.50
N ALA A 46 6.86 -9.80 2.96
CA ALA A 46 6.07 -10.74 2.16
C ALA A 46 4.73 -10.12 1.72
N GLY A 47 3.99 -9.51 2.65
CA GLY A 47 2.74 -8.81 2.33
C GLY A 47 2.95 -7.68 1.32
N TRP A 48 4.00 -6.88 1.50
CA TRP A 48 4.37 -5.80 0.59
C TRP A 48 4.74 -6.28 -0.82
N LEU A 49 5.49 -7.38 -0.94
CA LEU A 49 5.82 -7.98 -2.24
C LEU A 49 4.58 -8.56 -2.93
N LEU A 50 3.74 -9.29 -2.20
CA LEU A 50 2.48 -9.83 -2.74
C LEU A 50 1.54 -8.72 -3.19
N HIS A 51 1.49 -7.62 -2.44
CA HIS A 51 0.72 -6.43 -2.80
C HIS A 51 1.27 -5.75 -4.07
N ALA A 52 2.59 -5.72 -4.25
CA ALA A 52 3.20 -5.24 -5.50
C ALA A 52 2.76 -6.08 -6.71
N VAL A 53 2.73 -7.42 -6.56
CA VAL A 53 2.26 -8.34 -7.62
C VAL A 53 0.79 -8.06 -7.95
N LEU A 54 -0.07 -7.87 -6.94
CA LEU A 54 -1.48 -7.51 -7.16
C LEU A 54 -1.63 -6.19 -7.93
N LEU A 55 -0.88 -5.15 -7.58
CA LEU A 55 -0.89 -3.88 -8.29
C LEU A 55 -0.40 -4.03 -9.74
N ALA A 56 0.64 -4.82 -9.97
CA ALA A 56 1.16 -5.06 -11.32
C ALA A 56 0.15 -5.81 -12.20
N LEU A 57 -0.51 -6.85 -11.66
CA LEU A 57 -1.57 -7.57 -12.35
C LEU A 57 -2.78 -6.66 -12.63
N ASP A 58 -3.15 -5.81 -11.67
CA ASP A 58 -4.33 -4.99 -11.78
C ASP A 58 -4.16 -3.80 -12.74
N ILE A 59 -3.03 -3.08 -12.62
CA ILE A 59 -2.74 -1.89 -13.43
C ILE A 59 -2.20 -2.27 -14.80
N GLY A 60 -1.36 -3.30 -14.89
CA GLY A 60 -0.76 -3.77 -16.14
C GLY A 60 -1.74 -4.46 -17.08
N GLY A 61 -2.94 -4.79 -16.63
CA GLY A 61 -3.97 -5.44 -17.45
C GLY A 61 -3.60 -6.85 -17.90
N TRP A 62 -2.57 -7.46 -17.30
CA TRP A 62 -2.12 -8.81 -17.64
C TRP A 62 -3.25 -9.83 -17.44
N GLY A 63 -3.52 -10.63 -18.46
CA GLY A 63 -4.63 -11.58 -18.49
C GLY A 63 -5.96 -11.00 -19.01
N ARG A 64 -6.06 -9.71 -19.34
CA ARG A 64 -7.26 -9.12 -19.97
C ARG A 64 -7.12 -9.15 -21.49
N GLY A 65 -8.22 -9.46 -22.18
CA GLY A 65 -8.28 -9.45 -23.64
C GLY A 65 -8.21 -8.05 -24.27
N GLU A 66 -8.32 -6.99 -23.46
CA GLU A 66 -8.30 -5.59 -23.89
C GLU A 66 -7.13 -4.84 -23.22
N PRO A 67 -6.28 -4.12 -24.00
CA PRO A 67 -5.20 -3.31 -23.45
C PRO A 67 -5.74 -2.07 -22.71
N GLY A 68 -5.39 -1.93 -21.43
CA GLY A 68 -5.76 -0.75 -20.64
C GLY A 68 -5.40 -0.85 -19.16
N ALA A 69 -5.30 0.31 -18.52
CA ALA A 69 -5.06 0.42 -17.08
C ALA A 69 -6.38 0.47 -16.31
N ARG A 70 -6.42 -0.14 -15.12
CA ARG A 70 -7.50 0.10 -14.15
C ARG A 70 -7.22 1.37 -13.38
N LEU A 71 -8.05 2.37 -13.63
CA LEU A 71 -7.97 3.68 -12.99
C LEU A 71 -9.13 3.80 -12.02
N GLY A 72 -8.84 4.09 -10.76
CA GLY A 72 -9.89 4.29 -9.77
C GLY A 72 -9.37 4.49 -8.36
N PHE A 73 -10.32 4.72 -7.46
CA PHE A 73 -10.06 5.01 -6.06
C PHE A 73 -9.24 3.91 -5.35
N GLY A 74 -9.69 2.65 -5.48
CA GLY A 74 -9.01 1.50 -4.88
C GLY A 74 -7.55 1.37 -5.31
N PRO A 75 -7.26 1.27 -6.62
CA PRO A 75 -5.88 1.20 -7.13
C PRO A 75 -4.99 2.37 -6.68
N VAL A 76 -5.51 3.61 -6.68
CA VAL A 76 -4.73 4.79 -6.27
C VAL A 76 -4.38 4.78 -4.78
N LEU A 77 -5.35 4.49 -3.91
CA LEU A 77 -5.08 4.38 -2.47
C LEU A 77 -4.15 3.23 -2.14
N SER A 78 -4.35 2.10 -2.81
CA SER A 78 -3.55 0.89 -2.66
C SER A 78 -2.10 1.14 -3.06
N LEU A 79 -1.85 1.80 -4.19
CA LEU A 79 -0.52 2.24 -4.62
C LEU A 79 0.10 3.24 -3.64
N THR A 80 -0.68 4.21 -3.14
CA THR A 80 -0.19 5.22 -2.18
C THR A 80 0.29 4.58 -0.89
N VAL A 81 -0.51 3.69 -0.28
CA VAL A 81 -0.11 3.00 0.96
C VAL A 81 1.05 2.04 0.70
N TRP A 82 1.10 1.38 -0.45
CA TRP A 82 2.22 0.52 -0.83
C TRP A 82 3.55 1.30 -0.93
N LEU A 83 3.53 2.53 -1.45
CA LEU A 83 4.70 3.41 -1.51
C LEU A 83 5.12 3.90 -0.12
N VAL A 84 4.17 4.30 0.73
CA VAL A 84 4.47 4.69 2.12
C VAL A 84 5.09 3.52 2.90
N LEU A 85 4.56 2.31 2.71
CA LEU A 85 5.15 1.08 3.26
C LEU A 85 6.58 0.86 2.73
N ALA A 86 6.83 1.07 1.43
CA ALA A 86 8.17 0.94 0.86
C ALA A 86 9.16 1.90 1.54
N VAL A 87 8.80 3.19 1.65
CA VAL A 87 9.62 4.19 2.36
C VAL A 87 9.89 3.76 3.80
N HIS A 88 8.83 3.35 4.52
CA HIS A 88 8.98 2.85 5.89
C HIS A 88 9.90 1.63 6.00
N THR A 89 9.83 0.67 5.08
CA THR A 89 10.72 -0.51 5.09
C THR A 89 12.18 -0.15 4.87
N VAL A 90 12.46 0.92 4.13
CA VAL A 90 13.81 1.46 3.93
C VAL A 90 14.26 2.22 5.19
N GLU A 91 13.44 3.14 5.70
CA GLU A 91 13.76 3.95 6.88
C GLU A 91 13.92 3.13 8.17
N SER A 92 13.09 2.09 8.34
CA SER A 92 13.12 1.24 9.53
C SER A 92 14.40 0.42 9.67
N ARG A 93 15.24 0.35 8.62
CA ARG A 93 16.58 -0.23 8.73
C ARG A 93 17.51 0.60 9.61
N PHE A 94 17.24 1.90 9.75
CA PHE A 94 18.04 2.82 10.56
C PHE A 94 17.42 3.01 11.95
N VAL A 95 16.09 3.17 12.04
CA VAL A 95 15.39 3.40 13.31
C VAL A 95 14.15 2.49 13.41
N PRO A 96 14.22 1.36 14.13
CA PRO A 96 13.10 0.43 14.22
C PRO A 96 12.03 0.95 15.20
N LEU A 97 10.86 1.32 14.66
CA LEU A 97 9.68 1.75 15.43
C LEU A 97 8.53 0.72 15.30
N PRO A 98 8.38 -0.22 16.26
CA PRO A 98 7.41 -1.32 16.15
C PRO A 98 5.94 -0.85 16.06
N GLY A 99 5.61 0.28 16.68
CA GLY A 99 4.26 0.85 16.64
C GLY A 99 3.84 1.33 15.26
N VAL A 100 4.75 2.02 14.55
CA VAL A 100 4.52 2.50 13.18
C VAL A 100 4.30 1.34 12.22
N ARG A 101 5.14 0.28 12.34
CA ARG A 101 4.98 -0.94 11.55
C ARG A 101 3.59 -1.53 11.65
N ARG A 102 3.05 -1.63 12.87
CA ARG A 102 1.72 -2.21 13.12
C ARG A 102 0.61 -1.41 12.45
N VAL A 103 0.64 -0.08 12.60
CA VAL A 103 -0.34 0.80 11.96
C VAL A 103 -0.27 0.69 10.44
N LEU A 104 0.93 0.69 9.87
CA LEU A 104 1.12 0.57 8.42
C LEU A 104 0.70 -0.80 7.89
N ALA A 105 0.96 -1.89 8.63
CA ALA A 105 0.50 -3.22 8.25
C ALA A 105 -1.04 -3.32 8.21
N ILE A 106 -1.73 -2.74 9.19
CA ILE A 106 -3.21 -2.67 9.20
C ILE A 106 -3.72 -1.88 7.99
N ASN A 107 -3.10 -0.72 7.69
CA ASN A 107 -3.44 0.05 6.50
C ASN A 107 -3.22 -0.75 5.21
N GLY A 108 -2.12 -1.50 5.11
CA GLY A 108 -1.84 -2.42 4.00
C GLY A 108 -2.95 -3.45 3.79
N ALA A 109 -3.39 -4.10 4.87
CA ALA A 109 -4.50 -5.05 4.83
C ALA A 109 -5.80 -4.39 4.33
N ILE A 110 -6.13 -3.21 4.86
CA ILE A 110 -7.35 -2.46 4.52
C ILE A 110 -7.34 -2.07 3.03
N VAL A 111 -6.23 -1.52 2.51
CA VAL A 111 -6.21 -1.05 1.12
C VAL A 111 -6.23 -2.17 0.09
N VAL A 112 -5.72 -3.37 0.42
CA VAL A 112 -5.86 -4.55 -0.44
C VAL A 112 -7.34 -4.93 -0.56
N LEU A 113 -8.07 -4.93 0.55
CA LEU A 113 -9.51 -5.20 0.56
C LEU A 113 -10.31 -4.09 -0.13
N LEU A 114 -9.94 -2.82 0.06
CA LEU A 114 -10.59 -1.69 -0.63
C LEU A 114 -10.34 -1.73 -2.14
N ALA A 115 -9.13 -2.08 -2.58
CA ALA A 115 -8.83 -2.24 -4.00
C ALA A 115 -9.67 -3.36 -4.63
N TRP A 116 -9.94 -4.42 -3.86
CA TRP A 116 -10.82 -5.49 -4.30
C TRP A 116 -12.30 -5.06 -4.36
N ALA A 117 -12.78 -4.33 -3.35
CA ALA A 117 -14.16 -3.83 -3.31
C ALA A 117 -14.43 -2.72 -4.34
N PHE A 118 -13.42 -1.91 -4.65
CA PHE A 118 -13.51 -0.74 -5.54
C PHE A 118 -12.39 -0.76 -6.59
N PRO A 119 -12.43 -1.71 -7.56
CA PRO A 119 -11.33 -1.94 -8.49
C PRO A 119 -11.21 -0.88 -9.60
N GLY A 120 -12.10 0.12 -9.62
CA GLY A 120 -12.08 1.21 -10.60
C GLY A 120 -12.62 0.82 -11.98
N GLU A 121 -12.33 1.67 -12.98
CA GLU A 121 -12.73 1.49 -14.37
C GLU A 121 -11.53 1.11 -15.24
N VAL A 122 -11.76 0.23 -16.22
CA VAL A 122 -10.76 -0.01 -17.27
C VAL A 122 -10.82 1.15 -18.25
N ARG A 123 -9.68 1.82 -18.45
CA ARG A 123 -9.55 2.84 -19.49
C ARG A 123 -8.75 2.26 -20.65
N PRO A 124 -9.33 2.18 -21.87
CA PRO A 124 -8.60 1.73 -23.05
C PRO A 124 -7.42 2.67 -23.30
N SER A 125 -6.28 2.10 -23.68
CA SER A 125 -5.09 2.89 -23.98
C SER A 125 -4.50 2.49 -25.32
N ILE A 126 -4.22 3.50 -26.15
CA ILE A 126 -3.64 3.31 -27.49
C ILE A 126 -2.12 3.04 -27.39
N SER A 127 -1.47 3.46 -26.30
CA SER A 127 -0.03 3.25 -26.05
C SER A 127 0.21 2.27 -24.91
N ALA A 128 1.11 1.30 -25.13
CA ALA A 128 1.54 0.34 -24.13
C ALA A 128 2.24 0.97 -22.91
N LEU A 129 2.77 2.20 -23.05
CA LEU A 129 3.42 2.94 -21.96
C LEU A 129 2.47 3.84 -21.16
N ALA A 130 1.22 4.00 -21.61
CA ALA A 130 0.25 4.85 -20.93
C ALA A 130 -0.03 4.44 -19.46
N PRO A 131 -0.15 3.12 -19.13
CA PRO A 131 -0.28 2.69 -17.73
C PRO A 131 0.93 3.09 -16.89
N LEU A 132 2.14 2.97 -17.44
CA LEU A 132 3.38 3.29 -16.72
C LEU A 132 3.49 4.79 -16.42
N HIS A 133 3.20 5.65 -17.40
CA HIS A 133 3.20 7.11 -17.20
C HIS A 133 2.18 7.50 -16.13
N TRP A 134 0.99 6.91 -16.16
CA TRP A 134 -0.04 7.17 -15.14
C TRP A 134 0.41 6.74 -13.75
N VAL A 135 0.94 5.52 -13.59
CA VAL A 135 1.48 5.03 -12.30
C VAL A 135 2.55 5.97 -11.78
N LEU A 136 3.47 6.41 -12.65
CA LEU A 136 4.55 7.31 -12.27
C LEU A 136 4.03 8.68 -11.81
N GLY A 137 3.01 9.22 -12.49
CA GLY A 137 2.32 10.44 -12.08
C GLY A 137 1.69 10.30 -10.70
N VAL A 138 0.85 9.28 -10.49
CA VAL A 138 0.21 9.02 -9.19
C VAL A 138 1.24 8.78 -8.09
N ALA A 139 2.29 8.00 -8.37
CA ALA A 139 3.36 7.74 -7.41
C ALA A 139 4.10 9.02 -7.00
N SER A 140 4.37 9.92 -7.95
CA SER A 140 5.04 11.20 -7.69
C SER A 140 4.18 12.09 -6.78
N TYR A 141 2.88 12.22 -7.06
CA TYR A 141 1.97 12.97 -6.20
C TYR A 141 1.81 12.36 -4.82
N ALA A 142 1.68 11.03 -4.74
CA ALA A 142 1.57 10.30 -3.47
C ALA A 142 2.81 10.49 -2.61
N LEU A 143 4.01 10.36 -3.18
CA LEU A 143 5.28 10.56 -2.47
C LEU A 143 5.47 12.00 -2.02
N PHE A 144 5.11 12.98 -2.85
CA PHE A 144 5.14 14.39 -2.45
C PHE A 144 4.17 14.66 -1.30
N GLY A 145 2.93 14.16 -1.39
CA GLY A 145 1.95 14.26 -0.30
C GLY A 145 2.43 13.60 0.99
N ALA A 146 3.05 12.42 0.89
CA ALA A 146 3.66 11.74 2.02
C ALA A 146 4.83 12.55 2.62
N ALA A 147 5.67 13.16 1.80
CA ALA A 147 6.77 14.01 2.26
C ALA A 147 6.26 15.26 2.99
N VAL A 148 5.22 15.93 2.48
CA VAL A 148 4.58 17.06 3.16
C VAL A 148 3.97 16.62 4.50
N LEU A 149 3.24 15.49 4.52
CA LEU A 149 2.69 14.96 5.76
C LEU A 149 3.80 14.59 6.77
N HIS A 150 4.87 13.98 6.30
CA HIS A 150 6.03 13.63 7.11
C HIS A 150 6.69 14.87 7.72
N ALA A 151 6.91 15.91 6.92
CA ALA A 151 7.47 17.18 7.39
C ALA A 151 6.58 17.86 8.43
N THR A 152 5.25 17.86 8.22
CA THR A 152 4.32 18.46 9.20
C THR A 152 4.26 17.68 10.51
N MET A 153 4.34 16.34 10.46
CA MET A 153 4.46 15.49 11.66
C MET A 153 5.76 15.78 12.42
N LEU A 154 6.90 15.85 11.74
CA LEU A 154 8.19 16.19 12.35
C LEU A 154 8.16 17.56 13.02
N ASP A 155 7.63 18.56 12.33
CA ASP A 155 7.50 19.93 12.85
C ASP A 155 6.54 20.00 14.06
N SER A 156 5.44 19.23 14.04
CA SER A 156 4.55 19.10 15.20
C SER A 156 5.25 18.47 16.42
N ALA A 157 6.07 17.44 16.21
CA ALA A 157 6.85 16.81 17.27
C ALA A 157 7.91 17.76 17.82
N ALA A 158 8.59 18.51 16.96
CA ALA A 158 9.57 19.52 17.36
C ALA A 158 8.94 20.64 18.21
N ARG A 159 7.75 21.12 17.83
CA ARG A 159 6.98 22.08 18.64
C ARG A 159 6.63 21.52 20.02
N GLN A 160 6.18 20.26 20.08
CA GLN A 160 5.82 19.61 21.34
C GLN A 160 7.02 19.45 22.28
N MET A 161 8.21 19.15 21.74
CA MET A 161 9.45 19.08 22.53
C MET A 161 9.83 20.45 23.11
N ARG A 162 9.78 21.52 22.31
CA ARG A 162 10.07 22.89 22.79
C ARG A 162 9.11 23.34 23.89
N GLY A 163 7.83 22.98 23.78
CA GLY A 163 6.83 23.29 24.81
C GLY A 163 7.04 22.55 26.13
N ARG A 164 7.58 21.32 26.11
CA ARG A 164 7.88 20.53 27.32
C ARG A 164 9.17 20.96 28.02
N SER A 165 10.02 21.73 27.35
CA SER A 165 11.26 22.30 27.91
C SER A 165 11.08 23.71 28.49
N GLY A 166 9.84 24.20 28.66
CA GLY A 166 9.53 25.46 29.36
C GLY A 166 9.94 25.43 30.85
N PRO A 167 10.20 26.59 31.47
CA PRO A 167 11.02 26.70 32.67
C PRO A 167 10.45 25.89 33.83
N VAL A 168 11.33 25.12 34.48
CA VAL A 168 11.06 24.47 35.76
C VAL A 168 10.92 25.59 36.79
N SER A 169 9.69 25.93 37.17
CA SER A 169 9.36 26.84 38.27
C SER A 169 9.38 26.11 39.60
#